data_AF-A0A418V5Y2-F1
#
_entry.id   AF-A0A418V5Y2-F1
#
_cell.length_a   1.000
_cell.length_b   1.000
_cell.length_c   1.000
_cell.angle_alpha   90.00
_cell.angle_beta   90.00
_cell.angle_gamma   90.00
#
_symmetry.space_group_name_H-M   'P 1'
#
loop_
_entity.id
_entity.type
_entity.pdbx_description
1 polymer ?
#
loop_
_entity_poly.entity_id
_entity_poly.type
_entity_poly.pdbx_seq_one_letter_code
_entity_poly.pdbx_strand_id
1 'polypeptide(L)'
;MTPEDLATLLDEANHHPWESVKAALSKVDGQPHPRIGWLTAHLAETKRRYWLLVAEVAGSSLPPDDAGLTRLMEWEVEAARELPAESLNLPIAYEGMELSVASLLRLNARHTAWHAGQIAALARRMQTA
;
A
#
# COMPACT_ATOMS: atom_id res chain seq x y z
N MET A 1 -13.41 0.87 13.80
CA MET A 1 -12.79 0.70 12.49
C MET A 1 -13.91 0.59 11.48
N THR A 2 -13.95 1.54 10.55
CA THR A 2 -14.86 1.59 9.41
C THR A 2 -14.08 1.41 8.11
N PRO A 3 -14.75 1.18 6.97
CA PRO A 3 -14.11 1.23 5.66
C PRO A 3 -13.39 2.56 5.42
N GLU A 4 -13.98 3.68 5.85
CA GLU A 4 -13.39 5.02 5.75
C GLU A 4 -12.11 5.18 6.60
N ASP A 5 -12.08 4.60 7.81
CA ASP A 5 -10.87 4.62 8.65
C ASP A 5 -9.71 3.90 7.95
N LEU A 6 -10.00 2.80 7.25
CA LEU A 6 -8.99 2.02 6.51
C LEU A 6 -8.55 2.76 5.24
N ALA A 7 -9.48 3.33 4.49
CA ALA A 7 -9.17 4.17 3.33
C ALA A 7 -8.26 5.33 3.72
N THR A 8 -8.54 5.98 4.85
CA THR A 8 -7.69 7.05 5.41
C THR A 8 -6.28 6.57 5.70
N LEU A 9 -6.10 5.42 6.38
CA LEU A 9 -4.77 4.88 6.68
C LEU A 9 -3.98 4.51 5.42
N LEU A 10 -4.66 3.99 4.39
CA LEU A 10 -4.02 3.68 3.11
C LEU A 10 -3.62 4.95 2.37
N ASP A 11 -4.50 5.95 2.34
CA ASP A 11 -4.24 7.24 1.71
C ASP A 11 -3.09 7.99 2.40
N GLU A 12 -3.03 7.95 3.73
CA GLU A 12 -1.92 8.52 4.49
C GLU A 12 -0.58 7.87 4.09
N ALA A 13 -0.52 6.54 4.07
CA ALA A 13 0.70 5.82 3.69
C ALA A 13 1.12 6.04 2.23
N ASN A 14 0.14 6.25 1.34
CA ASN A 14 0.35 6.41 -0.09
C ASN A 14 0.67 7.86 -0.49
N HIS A 15 -0.05 8.83 0.06
CA HIS A 15 -0.16 10.18 -0.49
C HIS A 15 0.06 11.32 0.51
N HIS A 16 0.13 11.08 1.83
CA HIS A 16 0.37 12.14 2.83
C HIS A 16 1.59 12.99 2.43
N PRO A 17 1.54 14.34 2.52
CA PRO A 17 2.60 15.19 1.99
C PRO A 17 3.98 14.98 2.61
N TRP A 18 4.07 14.38 3.80
CA TRP A 18 5.34 14.27 4.55
C TRP A 18 5.85 12.83 4.71
N GLU A 19 4.96 11.88 5.04
CA GLU A 19 5.31 10.52 5.49
C GLU A 19 4.61 9.48 4.62
N SER A 20 4.86 9.53 3.31
CA SER A 20 4.23 8.64 2.33
C SER A 20 5.17 8.22 1.21
N VAL A 21 4.74 7.21 0.45
CA VAL A 21 5.44 6.79 -0.77
C VAL A 21 5.56 7.92 -1.77
N LYS A 22 4.47 8.67 -2.02
CA LYS A 22 4.48 9.84 -2.93
C LYS A 22 5.50 10.88 -2.50
N ALA A 23 5.52 11.24 -1.21
CA ALA A 23 6.45 12.23 -0.66
C ALA A 23 7.91 11.73 -0.66
N ALA A 24 8.13 10.42 -0.52
CA ALA A 24 9.47 9.84 -0.60
C ALA A 24 9.99 9.83 -2.04
N LEU A 25 9.14 9.46 -3.01
CA LEU A 25 9.48 9.42 -4.42
C LEU A 25 9.71 10.82 -5.01
N SER A 26 8.99 11.85 -4.54
CA SER A 26 9.20 13.22 -5.02
C SER A 26 10.57 13.80 -4.65
N LYS A 27 11.32 13.15 -3.75
CA LYS A 27 12.69 13.53 -3.35
C LYS A 27 13.76 12.83 -4.20
N VAL A 28 13.37 11.86 -5.02
CA VAL A 28 14.28 11.13 -5.91
C VAL A 28 14.55 12.03 -7.12
N ASP A 29 15.77 12.55 -7.21
CA ASP A 29 16.23 13.33 -8.35
C ASP A 29 17.17 12.47 -9.23
N GLY A 30 17.17 12.75 -10.53
CA GLY A 30 17.99 12.03 -11.51
C GLY A 30 17.58 10.56 -11.72
N GLN A 31 18.57 9.71 -12.03
CA GLN A 31 18.31 8.29 -12.31
C GLN A 31 17.98 7.54 -11.02
N PRO A 32 16.82 6.86 -10.92
CA PRO A 32 16.41 6.20 -9.69
C PRO A 32 17.39 5.07 -9.35
N HIS A 33 17.90 5.10 -8.11
CA HIS A 33 18.76 4.04 -7.59
C HIS A 33 18.06 2.67 -7.76
N PRO A 34 18.74 1.60 -8.22
CA PRO A 34 18.12 0.30 -8.50
C PRO A 34 17.29 -0.24 -7.33
N ARG A 35 17.74 -0.01 -6.09
CA ARG A 35 16.98 -0.34 -4.88
C ARG A 35 15.63 0.36 -4.77
N ILE A 36 15.51 1.63 -5.19
CA ILE A 36 14.22 2.34 -5.22
C ILE A 36 13.29 1.68 -6.22
N GLY A 37 13.79 1.35 -7.42
CA GLY A 37 13.02 0.57 -8.42
C GLY A 37 12.50 -0.74 -7.84
N TRP A 38 13.37 -1.53 -7.18
CA TRP A 38 12.96 -2.76 -6.50
C TRP A 38 11.91 -2.52 -5.41
N LEU A 39 12.07 -1.49 -4.57
CA LEU A 39 11.11 -1.16 -3.51
C LEU A 39 9.73 -0.81 -4.09
N THR A 40 9.69 -0.05 -5.18
CA THR A 40 8.42 0.30 -5.83
C THR A 40 7.73 -0.91 -6.47
N ALA A 41 8.49 -1.80 -7.11
CA ALA A 41 7.96 -3.04 -7.67
C ALA A 41 7.43 -3.96 -6.57
N HIS A 42 8.20 -4.12 -5.49
CA HIS A 42 7.81 -4.92 -4.32
C HIS A 42 6.53 -4.41 -3.65
N LEU A 43 6.39 -3.09 -3.49
CA LEU A 43 5.15 -2.49 -2.98
C LEU A 43 3.96 -2.79 -3.91
N ALA A 44 4.14 -2.66 -5.22
CA ALA A 44 3.06 -2.91 -6.17
C ALA A 44 2.63 -4.40 -6.17
N GLU A 45 3.58 -5.33 -6.07
CA GLU A 45 3.30 -6.76 -5.96
C GLU A 45 2.59 -7.10 -4.64
N THR A 46 3.10 -6.57 -3.52
CA THR A 46 2.53 -6.82 -2.19
C THR A 46 1.10 -6.30 -2.07
N LYS A 47 0.84 -5.07 -2.54
CA LYS A 47 -0.50 -4.48 -2.56
C LYS A 47 -1.47 -5.33 -3.38
N ARG A 48 -1.09 -5.76 -4.59
CA ARG A 48 -1.92 -6.68 -5.39
C ARG A 48 -2.21 -7.97 -4.64
N ARG A 49 -1.19 -8.61 -4.08
CA ARG A 49 -1.36 -9.86 -3.33
C ARG A 49 -2.35 -9.70 -2.17
N TYR A 50 -2.25 -8.61 -1.42
CA TYR A 50 -3.18 -8.35 -0.31
C TYR A 50 -4.61 -8.12 -0.81
N TRP A 51 -4.78 -7.35 -1.87
CA TRP A 51 -6.10 -7.07 -2.42
C TRP A 51 -6.75 -8.26 -3.13
N LEU A 52 -5.96 -9.18 -3.69
CA LEU A 52 -6.49 -10.46 -4.17
C LEU A 52 -7.09 -11.29 -3.03
N LEU A 53 -6.41 -11.35 -1.88
CA LEU A 53 -6.92 -12.05 -0.69
C LEU A 53 -8.18 -11.38 -0.13
N VAL A 54 -8.22 -10.04 -0.12
CA VAL A 54 -9.41 -9.30 0.30
C VAL A 54 -10.58 -9.56 -0.66
N ALA A 55 -10.35 -9.50 -1.97
CA ALA A 55 -11.39 -9.74 -2.97
C ALA A 55 -11.96 -11.16 -2.88
N GLU A 56 -11.13 -12.16 -2.60
CA GLU A 56 -11.56 -13.55 -2.42
C GLU A 56 -12.59 -13.71 -1.30
N VAL A 57 -12.40 -13.01 -0.17
CA VAL A 57 -13.28 -13.18 1.01
C VAL A 57 -14.39 -12.14 1.08
N ALA A 58 -14.13 -10.90 0.68
CA ALA A 58 -15.05 -9.77 0.82
C ALA A 58 -15.87 -9.50 -0.45
N GLY A 59 -15.55 -10.17 -1.57
CA GLY A 59 -16.22 -9.92 -2.86
C GLY A 59 -15.95 -8.53 -3.43
N SER A 60 -14.85 -7.87 -3.03
CA SER A 60 -14.47 -6.55 -3.56
C SER A 60 -14.01 -6.63 -5.01
N SER A 61 -13.85 -5.47 -5.64
CA SER A 61 -13.18 -5.38 -6.94
C SER A 61 -11.74 -5.93 -6.87
N LEU A 62 -11.30 -6.55 -7.96
CA LEU A 62 -9.93 -7.04 -8.10
C LEU A 62 -8.97 -5.89 -8.36
N PRO A 63 -7.71 -5.98 -7.87
CA PRO A 63 -6.70 -4.98 -8.20
C PRO A 63 -6.42 -4.97 -9.71
N PRO A 64 -6.14 -3.81 -10.33
CA PRO A 64 -5.80 -3.73 -11.74
C PRO A 64 -4.45 -4.42 -12.04
N ASP A 65 -4.47 -5.40 -12.95
CA ASP A 65 -3.33 -6.29 -13.25
C ASP A 65 -2.09 -5.53 -13.74
N ASP A 66 -2.28 -4.55 -14.63
CA ASP A 66 -1.27 -3.79 -15.36
C ASP A 66 -0.99 -2.40 -14.75
N ALA A 67 -1.53 -2.10 -13.58
CA ALA A 67 -1.29 -0.82 -12.90
C ALA A 67 0.13 -0.69 -12.31
N GLY A 68 0.82 0.41 -12.62
CA GLY A 68 1.98 0.82 -11.84
C GLY A 68 1.60 1.17 -10.39
N LEU A 69 2.60 1.28 -9.51
CA LEU A 69 2.39 1.56 -8.07
C LEU A 69 1.46 2.77 -7.83
N THR A 70 1.65 3.89 -8.56
CA THR A 70 0.80 5.09 -8.43
C THR A 70 -0.67 4.81 -8.63
N ARG A 71 -1.04 4.13 -9.73
CA ARG A 71 -2.43 3.81 -10.02
C ARG A 71 -3.01 2.82 -9.01
N LEU A 72 -2.19 1.90 -8.51
CA LEU A 72 -2.61 0.95 -7.47
C LEU A 72 -2.86 1.64 -6.12
N MET A 73 -2.06 2.66 -5.78
CA MET A 73 -2.21 3.47 -4.58
C MET A 73 -3.49 4.31 -4.59
N GLU A 74 -3.87 4.84 -5.74
CA GLU A 74 -5.15 5.56 -5.90
C GLU A 74 -6.33 4.58 -5.83
N TRP A 75 -6.24 3.47 -6.55
CA TRP A 75 -7.30 2.47 -6.60
C TRP A 75 -7.59 1.85 -5.24
N GLU A 76 -6.57 1.51 -4.42
CA GLU A 76 -6.81 0.84 -3.14
C GLU A 76 -7.55 1.70 -2.12
N VAL A 77 -7.44 3.03 -2.23
CA VAL A 77 -8.16 3.95 -1.35
C VAL A 77 -9.65 3.88 -1.67
N GLU A 78 -10.02 3.95 -2.95
CA GLU A 78 -11.42 3.83 -3.36
C GLU A 78 -11.96 2.42 -3.10
N ALA A 79 -11.18 1.37 -3.39
CA ALA A 79 -11.57 0.00 -3.10
C ALA A 79 -11.84 -0.23 -1.59
N ALA A 80 -11.07 0.42 -0.71
CA ALA A 80 -11.31 0.36 0.73
C ALA A 80 -12.60 1.07 1.14
N ARG A 81 -12.96 2.20 0.52
CA ARG A 81 -14.23 2.91 0.79
C ARG A 81 -15.45 2.09 0.38
N GLU A 82 -15.32 1.29 -0.68
CA GLU A 82 -16.41 0.47 -1.22
C GLU A 82 -16.65 -0.83 -0.43
N LEU A 83 -15.78 -1.18 0.53
CA LEU A 83 -15.93 -2.39 1.32
C LEU A 83 -17.20 -2.33 2.20
N PRO A 84 -18.04 -3.39 2.19
CA PRO A 84 -19.11 -3.53 3.17
C PRO A 84 -18.52 -3.59 4.59
N ALA A 85 -19.13 -2.90 5.55
CA ALA A 85 -18.60 -2.80 6.92
C ALA A 85 -18.49 -4.18 7.61
N GLU A 86 -19.41 -5.08 7.31
CA GLU A 86 -19.42 -6.47 7.77
C GLU A 86 -18.22 -7.28 7.24
N SER A 87 -17.69 -6.92 6.06
CA SER A 87 -16.58 -7.64 5.44
C SER A 87 -15.26 -7.47 6.20
N LEU A 88 -15.14 -6.39 6.99
CA LEU A 88 -13.93 -6.03 7.73
C LEU A 88 -13.48 -7.08 8.75
N ASN A 89 -14.41 -7.91 9.24
CA ASN A 89 -14.15 -8.99 10.20
C ASN A 89 -13.99 -10.36 9.55
N LEU A 90 -14.13 -10.47 8.22
CA LEU A 90 -13.96 -11.75 7.54
C LEU A 90 -12.51 -12.25 7.67
N PRO A 91 -12.31 -13.55 7.95
CA PRO A 91 -10.99 -14.12 8.16
C PRO A 91 -10.26 -14.31 6.82
N ILE A 92 -8.95 -14.04 6.83
CA ILE A 92 -8.00 -14.28 5.76
C ILE A 92 -6.83 -15.09 6.34
N ALA A 93 -6.51 -16.22 5.71
CA ALA A 93 -5.28 -16.94 5.99
C ALA A 93 -4.09 -16.25 5.30
N TYR A 94 -3.10 -15.79 6.06
CA TYR A 94 -1.92 -15.10 5.53
C TYR A 94 -0.67 -15.49 6.32
N GLU A 95 0.32 -16.10 5.64
CA GLU A 95 1.62 -16.48 6.20
C GLU A 95 1.52 -17.30 7.50
N GLY A 96 0.59 -18.27 7.54
CA GLY A 96 0.36 -19.12 8.71
C GLY A 96 -0.41 -18.47 9.86
N MET A 97 -0.88 -17.23 9.68
CA MET A 97 -1.72 -16.51 10.63
C MET A 97 -3.14 -16.33 10.07
N GLU A 98 -4.12 -16.19 10.96
CA GLU A 98 -5.46 -15.73 10.60
C GLU A 98 -5.56 -14.23 10.92
N LEU A 99 -5.85 -13.43 9.90
CA LEU A 99 -6.05 -11.99 10.01
C LEU A 99 -7.45 -11.63 9.54
N SER A 100 -8.07 -10.62 10.11
CA SER A 100 -9.27 -10.04 9.48
C SER A 100 -8.89 -9.20 8.25
N VAL A 101 -9.84 -8.96 7.34
CA VAL A 101 -9.69 -7.98 6.23
C VAL A 101 -9.14 -6.64 6.76
N ALA A 102 -9.71 -6.10 7.84
CA ALA A 102 -9.21 -4.87 8.45
C ALA A 102 -7.77 -4.99 8.95
N SER A 103 -7.39 -6.13 9.54
CA SER A 103 -6.03 -6.36 10.04
C SER A 103 -5.01 -6.44 8.90
N LEU A 104 -5.37 -7.08 7.78
CA LEU A 104 -4.53 -7.16 6.59
C LEU A 104 -4.36 -5.78 5.93
N LEU A 105 -5.43 -4.99 5.80
CA LEU A 105 -5.34 -3.63 5.25
C LEU A 105 -4.54 -2.68 6.14
N ARG A 106 -4.66 -2.79 7.47
CA ARG A 106 -3.76 -2.08 8.39
C ARG A 106 -2.30 -2.51 8.21
N LEU A 107 -2.04 -3.80 7.97
CA LEU A 107 -0.70 -4.30 7.70
C LEU A 107 -0.17 -3.71 6.39
N ASN A 108 -0.98 -3.65 5.34
CA ASN A 108 -0.66 -2.99 4.08
C ASN A 108 -0.22 -1.53 4.29
N ALA A 109 -1.01 -0.74 5.04
CA ALA A 109 -0.68 0.66 5.34
C ALA A 109 0.68 0.78 6.07
N ARG A 110 0.91 -0.02 7.13
CA ARG A 110 2.19 -0.01 7.87
C ARG A 110 3.38 -0.43 7.00
N HIS A 111 3.20 -1.47 6.20
CA HIS A 111 4.23 -1.98 5.29
C HIS A 111 4.61 -0.92 4.24
N THR A 112 3.60 -0.23 3.72
CA THR A 112 3.75 0.89 2.78
C THR A 112 4.55 2.04 3.40
N ALA A 113 4.16 2.50 4.60
CA ALA A 113 4.85 3.57 5.32
C ALA A 113 6.31 3.18 5.67
N TRP A 114 6.56 1.93 6.06
CA TRP A 114 7.91 1.44 6.34
C TRP A 114 8.83 1.55 5.11
N HIS A 115 8.34 1.13 3.93
CA HIS A 115 9.10 1.26 2.69
C HIS A 115 9.22 2.70 2.19
N ALA A 116 8.22 3.54 2.43
CA ALA A 116 8.35 4.98 2.17
C ALA A 116 9.54 5.58 2.94
N GLY A 117 9.73 5.19 4.21
CA GLY A 117 10.90 5.57 5.00
C GLY A 117 12.22 5.12 4.40
N GLN A 118 12.27 3.90 3.85
CA GLN A 118 13.47 3.39 3.15
C GLN A 118 13.77 4.17 1.87
N ILE A 119 12.74 4.48 1.07
CA ILE A 119 12.88 5.29 -0.15
C ILE A 119 13.39 6.68 0.22
N ALA A 120 12.81 7.33 1.23
CA ALA A 120 13.22 8.65 1.68
C ALA A 120 14.68 8.67 2.17
N ALA A 121 15.10 7.64 2.90
CA ALA A 121 16.48 7.51 3.36
C ALA A 121 17.47 7.34 2.19
N LEU A 122 17.11 6.57 1.16
CA LEU A 122 17.92 6.39 -0.04
C LEU A 122 17.99 7.69 -0.86
N ALA A 123 16.85 8.36 -1.07
CA ALA A 123 16.78 9.62 -1.79
C ALA A 123 17.66 10.70 -1.13
N ARG A 124 17.63 10.80 0.21
CA ARG A 124 18.50 11.73 0.94
C ARG A 124 19.98 11.43 0.74
N ARG A 125 20.39 10.16 0.77
CA ARG A 125 21.81 9.78 0.56
C ARG A 125 22.32 10.17 -0.82
N MET A 126 21.46 10.12 -1.84
CA MET A 126 21.80 10.53 -3.21
C MET A 126 22.02 12.04 -3.34
N GLN A 127 21.35 12.86 -2.51
CA GLN A 127 21.53 14.32 -2.51
C GLN A 127 22.80 14.78 -1.79
N THR A 128 23.30 13.97 -0.86
CA THR A 128 24.49 14.28 -0.03
C THR A 128 25.78 13.66 -0.55
N ALA A 129 25.71 12.85 -1.62
CA ALA A 129 26.85 12.19 -2.26
C ALA A 129 27.36 13.03 -3.43
#